data_AF-A0A9D6LWK1-F1
#
_entry.id   AF-A0A9D6LWK1-F1
#
_cell.length_a   1.000
_cell.length_b   1.000
_cell.length_c   1.000
_cell.angle_alpha   90.00
_cell.angle_beta   90.00
_cell.angle_gamma   90.00
#
_symmetry.space_group_name_H-M   'P 1'
#
loop_
_entity.id
_entity.type
_entity.pdbx_description
1 polymer ?
#
loop_
_entity_poly.entity_id
_entity_poly.type
_entity_poly.pdbx_seq_one_letter_code
_entity_poly.pdbx_strand_id
1 'polypeptide(L)'
;VAVVSHADPLKAAIAHYLGLDLNQFQRIAIDPAAVSILFFGGERPTLYRLNDKGAIPALNPAPQPSDDDKEQKENKPMPEANIIYDLNPVTHVTVGVIGEPGKRTFYLQGQQGATIVTLIAEKEQIAALARGVDELLERLGEKNQTPNISALEMELSQPVEPVFRIGQLGLGYDNDHELIVIVAYAVPAEENPITLDVMRFWATRDQMRALARHAAEIVAGGRPTCVLCGRPIDPAGHFCPKRNGHGAQATLD
;
A
#
# COMPACT_ATOMS: atom_id res chain seq x y z
N VAL A 1 -25.09 8.90 2.05
CA VAL A 1 -26.48 9.26 2.40
C VAL A 1 -27.33 8.00 2.40
N ALA A 2 -28.17 7.78 3.41
CA ALA A 2 -29.11 6.65 3.43
C ALA A 2 -30.54 7.16 3.21
N VAL A 3 -31.27 6.53 2.29
CA VAL A 3 -32.68 6.85 1.99
C VAL A 3 -33.50 5.59 2.18
N VAL A 4 -34.52 5.66 3.03
CA VAL A 4 -35.45 4.55 3.30
C VAL A 4 -36.79 4.92 2.70
N SER A 5 -37.32 4.08 1.81
CA SER A 5 -38.58 4.34 1.10
C SER A 5 -39.23 3.02 0.67
N HIS A 6 -40.35 3.12 -0.04
CA HIS A 6 -41.08 2.01 -0.60
C HIS A 6 -40.48 1.57 -1.94
N ALA A 7 -40.84 0.37 -2.40
CA ALA A 7 -40.24 -0.25 -3.59
C ALA A 7 -40.38 0.60 -4.86
N ASP A 8 -41.56 1.16 -5.15
CA ASP A 8 -41.78 1.86 -6.43
C ASP A 8 -41.02 3.21 -6.54
N PRO A 9 -41.00 4.08 -5.50
CA PRO A 9 -40.11 5.24 -5.50
C PRO A 9 -38.63 4.88 -5.67
N LEU A 10 -38.18 3.79 -5.06
CA LEU A 10 -36.79 3.34 -5.19
C LEU A 10 -36.49 2.79 -6.59
N LYS A 11 -37.40 2.02 -7.20
CA LYS A 11 -37.26 1.54 -8.60
C LYS A 11 -37.17 2.73 -9.56
N ALA A 12 -38.03 3.74 -9.39
CA ALA A 12 -38.02 4.94 -10.21
C ALA A 12 -36.70 5.73 -10.07
N ALA A 13 -36.20 5.90 -8.84
CA ALA A 13 -34.92 6.56 -8.60
C ALA A 13 -33.75 5.80 -9.23
N ILE A 14 -33.71 4.47 -9.09
CA ILE A 14 -32.66 3.63 -9.68
C ILE A 14 -32.72 3.70 -11.22
N ALA A 15 -33.91 3.58 -11.81
CA ALA A 15 -34.08 3.70 -13.25
C ALA A 15 -33.59 5.06 -13.77
N HIS A 16 -33.96 6.15 -13.09
CA HIS A 16 -33.51 7.50 -13.44
C HIS A 16 -31.98 7.64 -13.40
N TYR A 17 -31.34 7.23 -12.31
CA TYR A 17 -29.89 7.38 -12.15
C TYR A 17 -29.07 6.44 -13.04
N LEU A 18 -29.64 5.30 -13.46
CA LEU A 18 -29.04 4.42 -14.46
C LEU A 18 -29.28 4.88 -15.90
N GLY A 19 -30.03 5.95 -16.12
CA GLY A 19 -30.41 6.42 -17.46
C GLY A 19 -31.36 5.47 -18.19
N LEU A 20 -32.07 4.61 -17.45
CA LEU A 20 -33.12 3.76 -18.02
C LEU A 20 -34.37 4.60 -18.27
N ASP A 21 -35.09 4.28 -19.36
CA ASP A 21 -36.40 4.86 -19.59
C ASP A 21 -37.31 4.50 -18.40
N LEU A 22 -38.08 5.47 -17.90
CA LEU A 22 -38.88 5.25 -16.69
C LEU A 22 -39.89 4.10 -16.88
N ASN A 23 -40.36 3.82 -18.10
CA ASN A 23 -41.24 2.67 -18.34
C ASN A 23 -40.56 1.31 -18.07
N GLN A 24 -39.23 1.30 -17.95
CA GLN A 24 -38.47 0.10 -17.60
C GLN A 24 -38.37 -0.15 -16.08
N PHE A 25 -38.82 0.77 -15.21
CA PHE A 25 -38.71 0.57 -13.75
C PHE A 25 -39.48 -0.68 -13.27
N GLN A 26 -40.54 -1.09 -14.00
CA GLN A 26 -41.32 -2.30 -13.73
C GLN A 26 -40.50 -3.60 -13.92
N ARG A 27 -39.34 -3.53 -14.56
CA ARG A 27 -38.41 -4.66 -14.72
C ARG A 27 -37.40 -4.77 -13.57
N ILE A 28 -37.40 -3.80 -12.64
CA ILE A 28 -36.50 -3.76 -11.48
C ILE A 28 -37.25 -4.32 -10.26
N ALA A 29 -36.71 -5.38 -9.66
CA ALA A 29 -37.22 -5.93 -8.41
C ALA A 29 -36.56 -5.24 -7.21
N ILE A 30 -37.35 -4.93 -6.18
CA ILE A 30 -36.86 -4.45 -4.88
C ILE A 30 -37.63 -5.21 -3.79
N ASP A 31 -36.90 -5.99 -3.02
CA ASP A 31 -37.38 -6.78 -1.92
C ASP A 31 -37.36 -5.97 -0.61
N PRO A 32 -38.21 -6.34 0.37
CA PRO A 32 -38.14 -5.76 1.70
C PRO A 32 -36.77 -5.95 2.36
N ALA A 33 -36.30 -4.91 3.06
CA ALA A 33 -35.02 -4.85 3.76
C ALA A 33 -33.78 -5.09 2.88
N ALA A 34 -33.91 -5.06 1.56
CA ALA A 34 -32.79 -5.09 0.64
C ALA A 34 -32.17 -3.68 0.49
N VAL A 35 -30.87 -3.65 0.22
CA VAL A 35 -30.10 -2.42 0.04
C VAL A 35 -29.66 -2.30 -1.42
N SER A 36 -29.87 -1.13 -1.99
CA SER A 36 -29.31 -0.72 -3.27
C SER A 36 -28.32 0.41 -3.05
N ILE A 37 -27.14 0.33 -3.67
CA ILE A 37 -26.04 1.28 -3.47
C ILE A 37 -25.73 1.94 -4.81
N LEU A 38 -25.94 3.24 -4.87
CA LEU A 38 -25.49 4.12 -5.95
C LEU A 38 -24.32 4.96 -5.44
N PHE A 39 -23.27 5.05 -6.23
CA PHE A 39 -22.11 5.88 -5.95
C PHE A 39 -22.11 7.10 -6.86
N PHE A 40 -21.85 8.27 -6.26
CA PHE A 40 -21.85 9.57 -6.93
C PHE A 40 -20.45 10.19 -6.81
N GLY A 41 -19.50 9.70 -7.60
CA GLY A 41 -18.12 10.21 -7.62
C GLY A 41 -17.60 10.63 -8.99
N GLY A 42 -18.44 10.61 -10.03
CA GLY A 42 -18.10 11.02 -11.40
C GLY A 42 -19.28 11.69 -12.10
N GLU A 43 -19.18 11.93 -13.41
CA GLU A 43 -20.23 12.62 -14.19
C GLU A 43 -21.58 11.89 -14.22
N ARG A 44 -21.59 10.57 -13.98
CA ARG A 44 -22.80 9.74 -13.92
C ARG A 44 -22.76 8.85 -12.68
N PRO A 45 -23.90 8.60 -12.01
CA PRO A 45 -23.95 7.67 -10.89
C PRO A 45 -23.71 6.22 -11.34
N THR A 46 -23.03 5.45 -10.51
CA THR A 46 -22.74 4.03 -10.76
C THR A 46 -23.50 3.16 -9.77
N LEU A 47 -24.18 2.11 -10.25
CA LEU A 47 -24.84 1.12 -9.40
C LEU A 47 -23.85 0.05 -8.95
N TYR A 48 -23.59 0.01 -7.65
CA TYR A 48 -22.68 -0.95 -7.02
C TYR A 48 -23.42 -2.20 -6.54
N ARG A 49 -24.64 -2.02 -6.02
CA ARG A 49 -25.50 -3.12 -5.59
C ARG A 49 -26.95 -2.79 -5.92
N LEU A 50 -27.70 -3.79 -6.35
CA LEU A 50 -29.13 -3.69 -6.60
C LEU A 50 -29.84 -4.78 -5.83
N ASN A 51 -30.83 -4.39 -5.03
CA ASN A 51 -31.73 -5.30 -4.35
C ASN A 51 -31.00 -6.40 -3.54
N ASP A 52 -29.97 -6.01 -2.79
CA ASP A 52 -29.11 -6.97 -2.11
C ASP A 52 -29.53 -7.15 -0.64
N LYS A 53 -29.72 -8.41 -0.22
CA LYS A 53 -30.06 -8.80 1.16
C LYS A 53 -28.85 -9.27 1.98
N GLY A 54 -27.67 -9.32 1.38
CA GLY A 54 -26.43 -9.67 2.05
C GLY A 54 -25.96 -8.59 3.01
N ALA A 55 -24.88 -8.87 3.75
CA ALA A 55 -24.24 -7.88 4.62
C ALA A 55 -23.89 -6.61 3.82
N ILE A 56 -24.16 -5.43 4.39
CA ILE A 56 -23.83 -4.16 3.77
C ILE A 56 -22.30 -4.05 3.80
N PRO A 57 -21.59 -4.01 2.65
CA PRO A 57 -20.15 -3.81 2.64
C PRO A 57 -19.86 -2.46 3.28
N ALA A 58 -18.71 -2.36 3.96
CA ALA A 58 -18.18 -1.05 4.32
C ALA A 58 -18.13 -0.20 3.04
N LEU A 59 -18.77 0.97 3.04
CA LEU A 59 -18.89 1.88 1.90
C LEU A 59 -17.55 2.60 1.61
N ASN A 60 -16.47 1.84 1.52
CA ASN A 60 -15.14 2.29 1.12
C ASN A 60 -14.72 1.47 -0.10
N PRO A 61 -14.67 2.06 -1.31
CA PRO A 61 -14.17 1.35 -2.47
C PRO A 61 -12.64 1.26 -2.39
N ALA A 62 -12.11 0.04 -2.23
CA ALA A 62 -10.71 -0.26 -2.53
C ALA A 62 -10.56 -0.65 -4.03
N PRO A 63 -9.43 -0.33 -4.69
CA PRO A 63 -9.22 -0.68 -6.09
C PRO A 63 -9.05 -2.20 -6.27
N GLN A 64 -9.70 -2.79 -7.28
CA GLN A 64 -9.56 -4.21 -7.61
C GLN A 64 -8.44 -4.45 -8.65
N PRO A 65 -7.50 -5.38 -8.42
CA PRO A 65 -6.60 -5.91 -9.46
C PRO A 65 -7.26 -7.05 -10.27
N SER A 66 -6.70 -7.32 -11.45
CA SER A 66 -7.26 -8.05 -12.60
C SER A 66 -7.49 -9.57 -12.48
N ASP A 67 -8.33 -10.08 -13.39
CA ASP A 67 -9.05 -11.36 -13.42
C ASP A 67 -8.26 -12.70 -13.50
N ASP A 68 -6.94 -12.74 -13.39
CA ASP A 68 -6.15 -13.97 -13.67
C ASP A 68 -5.90 -14.88 -12.45
N ASP A 69 -6.25 -14.49 -11.22
CA ASP A 69 -5.98 -15.27 -10.00
C ASP A 69 -7.16 -16.18 -9.53
N LYS A 70 -8.13 -16.48 -10.42
CA LYS A 70 -9.42 -17.10 -10.03
C LYS A 70 -9.40 -18.59 -9.65
N GLU A 71 -8.29 -19.32 -9.80
CA GLU A 71 -8.26 -20.75 -9.48
C GLU A 71 -7.15 -21.11 -8.50
N GLN A 72 -7.35 -20.76 -7.22
CA GLN A 72 -6.95 -21.53 -6.02
C GLN A 72 -6.98 -20.64 -4.77
N LYS A 73 -8.14 -20.51 -4.09
CA LYS A 73 -8.26 -20.15 -2.66
C LYS A 73 -9.74 -20.10 -2.21
N GLU A 74 -10.49 -21.17 -2.43
CA GLU A 74 -11.73 -21.37 -1.66
C GLU A 74 -11.37 -21.86 -0.24
N ASN A 75 -11.91 -21.17 0.76
CA ASN A 75 -11.88 -21.49 2.20
C ASN A 75 -10.57 -21.29 2.98
N LYS A 76 -9.98 -20.09 2.91
CA LYS A 76 -9.37 -19.48 4.11
C LYS A 76 -10.18 -18.24 4.46
N PRO A 77 -10.84 -18.14 5.63
CA PRO A 77 -11.48 -16.89 6.03
C PRO A 77 -10.42 -15.80 5.94
N MET A 78 -10.70 -14.76 5.16
CA MET A 78 -9.82 -13.60 5.07
C MET A 78 -9.73 -13.05 6.49
N PRO A 79 -8.51 -12.89 7.03
CA PRO A 79 -8.40 -12.50 8.42
C PRO A 79 -9.08 -11.16 8.64
N GLU A 80 -9.87 -11.05 9.72
CA GLU A 80 -10.48 -9.81 10.16
C GLU A 80 -9.36 -8.79 10.43
N ALA A 81 -9.36 -7.68 9.69
CA ALA A 81 -8.34 -6.65 9.81
C ALA A 81 -8.61 -5.77 11.04
N ASN A 82 -7.71 -5.82 12.02
CA ASN A 82 -7.71 -4.95 13.19
C ASN A 82 -6.81 -3.74 12.93
N ILE A 83 -7.40 -2.58 12.60
CA ILE A 83 -6.61 -1.37 12.34
C ILE A 83 -6.14 -0.80 13.67
N ILE A 84 -4.86 -1.01 14.00
CA ILE A 84 -4.27 -0.54 15.27
C ILE A 84 -3.78 0.92 15.19
N TYR A 85 -3.41 1.38 14.00
CA TYR A 85 -3.00 2.76 13.74
C TYR A 85 -3.42 3.21 12.34
N ASP A 86 -3.90 4.44 12.25
CA ASP A 86 -4.31 5.09 11.00
C ASP A 86 -3.77 6.52 10.97
N LEU A 87 -2.53 6.69 10.49
CA LEU A 87 -1.86 7.98 10.47
C LEU A 87 -2.30 8.75 9.23
N ASN A 88 -3.35 9.57 9.38
CA ASN A 88 -3.99 10.30 8.29
C ASN A 88 -4.09 11.83 8.53
N PRO A 89 -3.28 12.68 7.87
CA PRO A 89 -2.04 12.35 7.16
C PRO A 89 -0.84 12.20 8.11
N VAL A 90 0.22 11.58 7.61
CA VAL A 90 1.54 11.57 8.27
C VAL A 90 2.23 12.92 8.11
N THR A 91 2.90 13.36 9.17
CA THR A 91 3.85 14.49 9.10
C THR A 91 5.15 14.07 8.43
N HIS A 92 5.56 12.81 8.61
CA HIS A 92 6.75 12.25 8.00
C HIS A 92 6.58 10.74 7.76
N VAL A 93 7.14 10.21 6.67
CA VAL A 93 7.20 8.77 6.38
C VAL A 93 8.54 8.45 5.76
N THR A 94 9.20 7.40 6.26
CA THR A 94 10.50 6.98 5.77
C THR A 94 10.69 5.47 5.89
N VAL A 95 11.71 4.95 5.22
CA VAL A 95 12.27 3.63 5.45
C VAL A 95 13.70 3.77 5.91
N GLY A 96 14.16 2.86 6.76
CA GLY A 96 15.53 2.86 7.23
C GLY A 96 16.09 1.45 7.38
N VAL A 97 17.39 1.37 7.59
CA VAL A 97 18.09 0.10 7.78
C VAL A 97 19.09 0.21 8.92
N ILE A 98 19.06 -0.76 9.83
CA ILE A 98 19.98 -0.85 10.97
C ILE A 98 20.67 -2.20 10.94
N GLY A 99 21.98 -2.20 11.22
CA GLY A 99 22.80 -3.41 11.36
C GLY A 99 23.81 -3.63 10.23
N GLU A 100 24.67 -4.62 10.45
CA GLU A 100 25.76 -4.98 9.54
C GLU A 100 25.26 -5.68 8.26
N PRO A 101 25.96 -5.56 7.12
CA PRO A 101 25.66 -6.32 5.90
C PRO A 101 25.45 -7.83 6.18
N GLY A 102 24.31 -8.38 5.77
CA GLY A 102 23.92 -9.77 6.04
C GLY A 102 23.13 -9.98 7.34
N LYS A 103 23.10 -8.99 8.24
CA LYS A 103 22.27 -8.93 9.46
C LYS A 103 21.46 -7.62 9.54
N ARG A 104 21.16 -7.02 8.39
CA ARG A 104 20.39 -5.78 8.29
C ARG A 104 18.92 -6.04 8.60
N THR A 105 18.33 -5.17 9.41
CA THR A 105 16.89 -5.10 9.62
C THR A 105 16.37 -3.82 8.96
N PHE A 106 15.36 -3.96 8.10
CA PHE A 106 14.72 -2.84 7.44
C PHE A 106 13.49 -2.42 8.23
N TYR A 107 13.23 -1.12 8.26
CA TYR A 107 12.11 -0.52 8.96
C TYR A 107 11.32 0.38 8.04
N LEU A 108 9.99 0.40 8.22
CA LEU A 108 9.10 1.44 7.71
C LEU A 108 8.61 2.25 8.92
N GLN A 109 8.82 3.56 8.90
CA GLN A 109 8.45 4.44 9.99
C GLN A 109 7.53 5.55 9.47
N GLY A 110 6.45 5.82 10.21
CA GLY A 110 5.59 6.97 9.98
C GLY A 110 5.42 7.78 11.25
N GLN A 111 5.19 9.07 11.09
CA GLN A 111 5.02 10.01 12.17
C GLN A 111 3.76 10.85 11.96
N GLN A 112 3.07 11.19 13.04
CA GLN A 112 1.99 12.16 13.06
C GLN A 112 2.10 13.02 14.33
N GLY A 113 2.62 14.23 14.18
CA GLY A 113 2.91 15.10 15.33
C GLY A 113 3.97 14.46 16.22
N ALA A 114 3.61 14.14 17.47
CA ALA A 114 4.51 13.49 18.43
C ALA A 114 4.47 11.94 18.35
N THR A 115 3.51 11.36 17.62
CA THR A 115 3.38 9.91 17.49
C THR A 115 4.35 9.40 16.44
N ILE A 116 5.23 8.48 16.82
CA ILE A 116 6.14 7.77 15.92
C ILE A 116 5.76 6.29 15.95
N VAL A 117 5.53 5.69 14.79
CA VAL A 117 5.25 4.25 14.68
C VAL A 117 6.22 3.61 13.71
N THR A 118 6.88 2.54 14.17
CA THR A 118 7.90 1.82 13.41
C THR A 118 7.44 0.38 13.17
N LEU A 119 7.68 -0.14 11.96
CA LEU A 119 7.42 -1.52 11.57
C LEU A 119 8.69 -2.17 11.05
N ILE A 120 8.84 -3.48 11.28
CA ILE A 120 9.89 -4.26 10.63
C ILE A 120 9.41 -4.70 9.25
N ALA A 121 10.24 -4.46 8.23
CA ALA A 121 10.01 -4.88 6.86
C ALA A 121 11.10 -5.84 6.38
N GLU A 122 10.76 -6.65 5.37
CA GLU A 122 11.75 -7.37 4.57
C GLU A 122 12.31 -6.47 3.47
N LYS A 123 13.53 -6.77 3.01
CA LYS A 123 14.18 -5.99 1.95
C LYS A 123 13.33 -5.96 0.67
N GLU A 124 12.76 -7.11 0.33
CA GLU A 124 11.93 -7.34 -0.85
C GLU A 124 10.62 -6.53 -0.76
N GLN A 125 10.06 -6.38 0.43
CA GLN A 125 8.88 -5.55 0.68
C GLN A 125 9.19 -4.06 0.47
N ILE A 126 10.33 -3.56 0.98
CA ILE A 126 10.76 -2.17 0.74
C ILE A 126 11.04 -1.94 -0.76
N ALA A 127 11.66 -2.90 -1.44
CA ALA A 127 11.91 -2.83 -2.88
C ALA A 127 10.62 -2.79 -3.70
N ALA A 128 9.63 -3.60 -3.31
CA ALA A 128 8.31 -3.63 -3.94
C ALA A 128 7.53 -2.34 -3.67
N LEU A 129 7.61 -1.80 -2.44
CA LEU A 129 6.99 -0.52 -2.08
C LEU A 129 7.53 0.62 -2.94
N ALA A 130 8.87 0.73 -3.07
CA ALA A 130 9.49 1.76 -3.90
C ALA A 130 8.96 1.74 -5.34
N ARG A 131 8.98 0.57 -5.98
CA ARG A 131 8.47 0.40 -7.36
C ARG A 131 6.98 0.69 -7.46
N GLY A 132 6.17 0.15 -6.56
CA GLY A 132 4.72 0.34 -6.59
C GLY A 132 4.30 1.80 -6.40
N VAL A 133 5.07 2.58 -5.62
CA VAL A 133 4.84 4.02 -5.47
C VAL A 133 5.22 4.78 -6.75
N ASP A 134 6.37 4.48 -7.35
CA ASP A 134 6.79 5.10 -8.62
C ASP A 134 5.77 4.83 -9.73
N GLU A 135 5.32 3.57 -9.88
CA GLU A 135 4.28 3.18 -10.83
C GLU A 135 2.94 3.89 -10.59
N LEU A 136 2.54 4.03 -9.31
CA LEU A 136 1.32 4.75 -8.95
C LEU A 136 1.42 6.24 -9.30
N LEU A 137 2.53 6.90 -8.98
CA LEU A 137 2.75 8.30 -9.30
C LEU A 137 2.77 8.53 -10.82
N GLU A 138 3.43 7.65 -11.58
CA GLU A 138 3.43 7.72 -13.05
C GLU A 138 2.01 7.64 -13.63
N ARG A 139 1.17 6.73 -13.12
CA ARG A 139 -0.25 6.61 -13.50
C ARG A 139 -1.07 7.86 -13.17
N LEU A 140 -0.70 8.60 -12.13
CA LEU A 140 -1.32 9.88 -11.76
C LEU A 140 -0.82 11.06 -12.61
N GLY A 141 0.02 10.81 -13.61
CA GLY A 141 0.56 11.85 -14.51
C GLY A 141 1.64 12.70 -13.85
N GLU A 142 2.20 12.25 -12.73
CA GLU A 142 3.23 12.97 -12.00
C GLU A 142 4.57 12.92 -12.76
N LYS A 143 5.08 14.10 -13.14
CA LYS A 143 6.42 14.19 -13.74
C LYS A 143 7.46 13.78 -12.70
N ASN A 144 8.57 13.20 -13.17
CA ASN A 144 9.69 12.81 -12.31
C ASN A 144 10.41 14.06 -11.76
N GLN A 145 9.86 14.66 -10.71
CA GLN A 145 10.36 15.88 -10.07
C GLN A 145 11.25 15.53 -8.89
N THR A 146 12.29 16.30 -8.62
CA THR A 146 13.06 16.16 -7.38
C THR A 146 12.15 16.44 -6.18
N PRO A 147 12.01 15.51 -5.22
CA PRO A 147 11.21 15.75 -4.03
C PRO A 147 11.81 16.92 -3.25
N ASN A 148 10.94 17.69 -2.59
CA ASN A 148 11.34 18.82 -1.75
C ASN A 148 11.73 18.40 -0.32
N ILE A 149 12.05 17.11 -0.13
CA ILE A 149 12.46 16.52 1.14
C ILE A 149 13.91 16.05 0.95
N SER A 150 14.79 16.47 1.83
CA SER A 150 16.22 16.16 1.74
C SER A 150 16.53 14.72 2.19
N ALA A 151 17.67 14.17 1.76
CA ALA A 151 18.08 12.82 2.18
C ALA A 151 18.29 12.69 3.70
N LEU A 152 18.72 13.77 4.37
CA LEU A 152 18.89 13.83 5.83
C LEU A 152 17.55 13.75 6.56
N GLU A 153 16.49 14.33 5.99
CA GLU A 153 15.14 14.27 6.56
C GLU A 153 14.55 12.87 6.47
N MET A 154 15.10 11.98 5.63
CA MET A 154 14.62 10.60 5.48
C MET A 154 15.24 9.63 6.51
N GLU A 155 16.08 10.09 7.44
CA GLU A 155 16.61 9.21 8.48
C GLU A 155 15.54 8.75 9.48
N LEU A 156 15.70 7.55 10.05
CA LEU A 156 14.83 7.07 11.12
C LEU A 156 14.95 7.98 12.35
N SER A 157 13.82 8.38 12.90
CA SER A 157 13.78 9.06 14.20
C SER A 157 13.75 8.05 15.34
N GLN A 158 14.33 8.43 16.48
CA GLN A 158 14.21 7.66 17.73
C GLN A 158 12.87 7.95 18.42
N PRO A 159 12.24 6.96 19.07
CA PRO A 159 12.70 5.56 19.22
C PRO A 159 12.38 4.68 18.00
N VAL A 160 13.27 3.74 17.68
CA VAL A 160 13.07 2.72 16.63
C VAL A 160 12.57 1.42 17.29
N GLU A 161 11.42 1.50 17.95
CA GLU A 161 10.75 0.37 18.59
C GLU A 161 9.64 -0.18 17.68
N PRO A 162 9.80 -1.39 17.13
CA PRO A 162 8.86 -1.91 16.16
C PRO A 162 7.57 -2.42 16.81
N VAL A 163 6.42 -2.04 16.24
CA VAL A 163 5.11 -2.52 16.67
C VAL A 163 4.86 -3.95 16.20
N PHE A 164 5.12 -4.24 14.91
CA PHE A 164 5.04 -5.58 14.36
C PHE A 164 5.96 -5.78 13.14
N ARG A 165 6.07 -7.03 12.69
CA ARG A 165 6.70 -7.40 11.41
C ARG A 165 5.65 -7.46 10.31
N ILE A 166 5.93 -6.78 9.20
CA ILE A 166 5.06 -6.72 8.03
C ILE A 166 5.04 -8.10 7.34
N GLY A 167 3.86 -8.67 7.17
CA GLY A 167 3.61 -9.81 6.31
C GLY A 167 3.30 -9.39 4.88
N GLN A 168 2.53 -8.31 4.70
CA GLN A 168 2.12 -7.81 3.39
C GLN A 168 2.00 -6.28 3.38
N LEU A 169 2.36 -5.67 2.25
CA LEU A 169 2.10 -4.26 1.95
C LEU A 169 1.06 -4.13 0.85
N GLY A 170 0.22 -3.10 0.95
CA GLY A 170 -0.69 -2.63 -0.07
C GLY A 170 -0.53 -1.13 -0.30
N LEU A 171 -0.91 -0.68 -1.49
CA LEU A 171 -0.94 0.74 -1.86
C LEU A 171 -2.34 1.10 -2.34
N GLY A 172 -2.82 2.28 -1.94
CA GLY A 172 -4.06 2.87 -2.39
C GLY A 172 -3.89 4.35 -2.67
N TYR A 173 -4.84 4.92 -3.40
CA TYR A 173 -4.88 6.35 -3.69
C TYR A 173 -6.28 6.89 -3.45
N ASP A 174 -6.36 8.03 -2.77
CA ASP A 174 -7.58 8.78 -2.54
C ASP A 174 -7.57 10.04 -3.41
N ASN A 175 -8.54 10.09 -4.34
CA ASN A 175 -8.68 11.20 -5.27
C ASN A 175 -9.24 12.45 -4.60
N ASP A 176 -10.06 12.31 -3.55
CA ASP A 176 -10.75 13.44 -2.92
C ASP A 176 -9.78 14.29 -2.09
N HIS A 177 -8.84 13.63 -1.40
CA HIS A 177 -7.85 14.27 -0.54
C HIS A 177 -6.44 14.31 -1.15
N GLU A 178 -6.28 13.75 -2.36
CA GLU A 178 -5.01 13.59 -3.07
C GLU A 178 -3.89 12.88 -2.28
N LEU A 179 -4.27 11.97 -1.39
CA LEU A 179 -3.35 11.20 -0.54
C LEU A 179 -3.12 9.79 -1.08
N ILE A 180 -1.91 9.29 -0.92
CA ILE A 180 -1.57 7.89 -1.15
C ILE A 180 -1.50 7.20 0.21
N VAL A 181 -2.12 6.02 0.31
CA VAL A 181 -2.10 5.20 1.51
C VAL A 181 -1.21 3.98 1.33
N ILE A 182 -0.28 3.78 2.27
CA ILE A 182 0.43 2.52 2.46
C ILE A 182 -0.32 1.73 3.52
N VAL A 183 -0.77 0.52 3.18
CA VAL A 183 -1.44 -0.40 4.10
C VAL A 183 -0.49 -1.54 4.45
N ALA A 184 -0.11 -1.64 5.72
CA ALA A 184 0.78 -2.68 6.22
C ALA A 184 0.00 -3.69 7.05
N TYR A 185 0.02 -4.95 6.64
CA TYR A 185 -0.57 -6.07 7.36
C TYR A 185 0.54 -6.79 8.13
N ALA A 186 0.31 -7.07 9.41
CA ALA A 186 1.21 -7.86 10.24
C ALA A 186 1.30 -9.31 9.73
N VAL A 187 2.38 -10.00 10.11
CA VAL A 187 2.42 -11.46 10.05
C VAL A 187 1.37 -12.02 11.03
N PRO A 188 0.52 -13.00 10.62
CA PRO A 188 -0.47 -13.57 11.52
C PRO A 188 0.18 -14.14 12.78
N ALA A 189 -0.37 -13.79 13.95
CA ALA A 189 0.05 -14.37 15.22
C ALA A 189 -0.41 -15.83 15.32
N GLU A 190 0.38 -16.69 15.95
CA GLU A 190 0.03 -18.10 16.15
C GLU A 190 -1.23 -18.27 17.02
N GLU A 191 -1.39 -17.40 18.03
CA GLU A 191 -2.51 -17.43 18.97
C GLU A 191 -3.83 -16.96 18.33
N ASN A 192 -3.76 -16.09 17.32
CA ASN A 192 -4.93 -15.61 16.60
C ASN A 192 -4.60 -15.38 15.11
N PRO A 193 -4.59 -16.45 14.29
CA PRO A 193 -4.21 -16.36 12.88
C PRO A 193 -5.32 -15.78 11.99
N ILE A 194 -6.51 -15.53 12.57
CA ILE A 194 -7.69 -15.03 11.87
C ILE A 194 -7.79 -13.51 12.01
N THR A 195 -7.08 -12.86 12.93
CA THR A 195 -7.07 -11.40 13.02
C THR A 195 -5.70 -10.89 12.63
N LEU A 196 -5.64 -9.95 11.68
CA LEU A 196 -4.38 -9.30 11.30
C LEU A 196 -4.37 -7.87 11.81
N ASP A 197 -3.33 -7.51 12.55
CA ASP A 197 -3.07 -6.11 12.84
C ASP A 197 -2.70 -5.39 11.55
N VAL A 198 -3.33 -4.25 11.33
CA VAL A 198 -3.16 -3.42 10.14
C VAL A 198 -2.79 -2.01 10.56
N MET A 199 -1.83 -1.42 9.85
CA MET A 199 -1.50 -0.01 9.97
C MET A 199 -1.59 0.68 8.61
N ARG A 200 -2.05 1.94 8.63
CA ARG A 200 -2.15 2.79 7.44
C ARG A 200 -1.33 4.07 7.61
N PHE A 201 -0.57 4.39 6.58
CA PHE A 201 0.17 5.65 6.46
C PHE A 201 -0.36 6.42 5.26
N TRP A 202 -1.00 7.57 5.49
CA TRP A 202 -1.49 8.42 4.41
C TRP A 202 -0.52 9.57 4.20
N ALA A 203 0.08 9.65 3.03
CA ALA A 203 1.10 10.62 2.72
C ALA A 203 0.78 11.36 1.42
N THR A 204 1.29 12.58 1.35
CA THR A 204 1.23 13.40 0.13
C THR A 204 2.04 12.75 -0.99
N ARG A 205 1.76 13.11 -2.24
CA ARG A 205 2.52 12.63 -3.41
C ARG A 205 4.02 12.95 -3.29
N ASP A 206 4.37 14.11 -2.73
CA ASP A 206 5.77 14.51 -2.52
C ASP A 206 6.48 13.66 -1.45
N GLN A 207 5.81 13.40 -0.32
CA GLN A 207 6.34 12.48 0.70
C GLN A 207 6.53 11.07 0.12
N MET A 208 5.58 10.58 -0.66
CA MET A 208 5.69 9.26 -1.30
C MET A 208 6.80 9.19 -2.33
N ARG A 209 7.02 10.27 -3.10
CA ARG A 209 8.14 10.35 -4.04
C ARG A 209 9.49 10.34 -3.33
N ALA A 210 9.61 11.08 -2.22
CA ALA A 210 10.80 11.06 -1.39
C ALA A 210 11.04 9.66 -0.82
N LEU A 211 9.98 9.03 -0.28
CA LEU A 211 10.00 7.67 0.23
C LEU A 211 10.45 6.66 -0.81
N ALA A 212 9.88 6.68 -2.01
CA ALA A 212 10.19 5.72 -3.08
C ALA A 212 11.66 5.80 -3.51
N ARG A 213 12.17 7.02 -3.71
CA ARG A 213 13.58 7.26 -4.06
C ARG A 213 14.52 6.79 -2.95
N HIS A 214 14.26 7.20 -1.72
CA HIS A 214 15.07 6.81 -0.57
C HIS A 214 15.05 5.29 -0.34
N ALA A 215 13.88 4.66 -0.49
CA ALA A 215 13.71 3.21 -0.40
C ALA A 215 14.51 2.49 -1.48
N ALA A 216 14.46 2.96 -2.72
CA ALA A 216 15.24 2.40 -3.82
C ALA A 216 16.75 2.51 -3.55
N GLU A 217 17.22 3.65 -3.02
CA GLU A 217 18.62 3.86 -2.64
C GLU A 217 19.06 2.94 -1.50
N ILE A 218 18.26 2.81 -0.43
CA ILE A 218 18.56 1.91 0.71
C ILE A 218 18.61 0.44 0.28
N VAL A 219 17.70 0.02 -0.59
CA VAL A 219 17.65 -1.35 -1.13
C VAL A 219 18.83 -1.61 -2.07
N ALA A 220 19.17 -0.63 -2.92
CA ALA A 220 20.29 -0.65 -3.85
C ALA A 220 21.65 -0.53 -3.14
N GLY A 221 21.69 0.11 -1.97
CA GLY A 221 22.79 0.23 -1.02
C GLY A 221 23.23 -1.10 -0.40
N GLY A 222 23.04 -2.20 -1.13
CA GLY A 222 23.79 -3.42 -0.94
C GLY A 222 25.29 -3.21 -1.14
N ARG A 223 26.03 -4.29 -0.84
CA ARG A 223 27.48 -4.42 -0.97
C ARG A 223 28.04 -3.57 -2.14
N PRO A 224 29.06 -2.71 -1.92
CA PRO A 224 29.62 -1.87 -2.97
C PRO A 224 29.94 -2.73 -4.20
N THR A 225 29.63 -2.24 -5.40
CA THR A 225 29.85 -3.02 -6.61
C THR A 225 31.30 -2.86 -7.07
N CYS A 226 31.91 -3.95 -7.51
CA CYS A 226 33.26 -3.93 -8.04
C CYS A 226 33.30 -3.15 -9.35
N VAL A 227 34.05 -2.05 -9.40
CA VAL A 227 34.23 -1.21 -10.60
C VAL A 227 34.80 -1.97 -11.81
N LEU A 228 35.43 -3.13 -11.60
CA LEU A 228 35.97 -3.96 -12.67
C LEU A 228 34.92 -4.94 -13.23
N CYS A 229 34.30 -5.76 -12.37
CA CYS A 229 33.43 -6.85 -12.80
C CYS A 229 31.93 -6.60 -12.60
N GLY A 230 31.54 -5.52 -11.93
CA GLY A 230 30.15 -5.19 -11.61
C GLY A 230 29.51 -6.06 -10.52
N ARG A 231 30.25 -7.02 -9.93
CA ARG A 231 29.72 -7.90 -8.87
C ARG A 231 29.75 -7.22 -7.50
N PRO A 232 28.80 -7.53 -6.60
CA PRO A 232 28.81 -7.00 -5.23
C PRO A 232 30.05 -7.45 -4.44
N ILE A 233 30.63 -6.56 -3.63
CA ILE A 233 31.81 -6.81 -2.79
C ILE A 233 31.38 -7.23 -1.37
N ASP A 234 31.71 -8.45 -0.96
CA ASP A 234 31.56 -8.88 0.43
C ASP A 234 32.51 -8.15 1.39
N PRO A 235 32.16 -7.97 2.67
CA PRO A 235 33.07 -7.39 3.68
C PRO A 235 34.39 -8.15 3.83
N ALA A 236 34.40 -9.46 3.55
CA ALA A 236 35.60 -10.29 3.51
C ALA A 236 36.37 -10.19 2.17
N GLY A 237 35.98 -9.26 1.29
CA GLY A 237 36.43 -9.14 -0.09
C GLY A 237 35.63 -10.03 -1.04
N HIS A 238 35.77 -9.80 -2.35
CA HIS A 238 35.17 -10.65 -3.39
C HIS A 238 36.23 -11.13 -4.39
N PHE A 239 35.96 -12.28 -5.02
CA PHE A 239 36.74 -12.75 -6.15
C PHE A 239 36.30 -12.03 -7.43
N CYS A 240 37.20 -11.24 -8.02
CA CYS A 240 36.96 -10.52 -9.28
C CYS A 240 37.58 -11.27 -10.46
N PRO A 241 36.77 -11.90 -11.35
CA PRO A 241 37.32 -12.63 -12.50
C PRO A 241 38.08 -11.74 -13.49
N LYS A 242 37.80 -10.43 -13.52
CA LYS A 242 38.49 -9.46 -14.39
C LYS A 242 39.83 -8.97 -13.82
N ARG A 243 40.16 -9.34 -12.59
CA ARG A 243 41.46 -9.07 -11.97
C ARG A 243 42.31 -10.32 -12.22
N ASN A 244 43.04 -10.34 -13.35
CA ASN A 244 43.85 -11.47 -13.81
C ASN A 244 44.63 -12.15 -12.65
N GLY A 245 44.17 -13.32 -12.21
CA GLY A 245 44.96 -14.43 -11.66
C GLY A 245 45.85 -14.23 -10.41
N HIS A 246 45.98 -13.04 -9.82
CA HIS A 246 46.88 -12.82 -8.67
C HIS A 246 46.12 -12.17 -7.50
N GLY A 247 45.95 -12.93 -6.43
CA GLY A 247 45.13 -12.58 -5.28
C GLY A 247 45.78 -11.58 -4.32
N ALA A 248 44.99 -10.58 -3.92
CA ALA A 248 44.88 -10.10 -2.55
C ALA A 248 43.48 -9.48 -2.41
N GLN A 249 42.75 -9.89 -1.36
CA GLN A 249 41.40 -9.43 -1.03
C GLN A 249 41.39 -7.89 -1.01
N ALA A 250 40.41 -7.28 -1.70
CA ALA A 250 40.21 -5.84 -1.61
C ALA A 250 39.66 -5.54 -0.21
N THR A 251 40.51 -5.07 0.69
CA THR A 251 40.10 -4.34 1.88
C THR A 251 39.64 -2.93 1.48
N LEU A 252 38.61 -2.44 2.15
CA LEU A 252 38.12 -1.07 2.01
C LEU A 252 39.17 -0.15 2.66
N ASP A 253 39.89 0.61 1.83
CA ASP A 253 40.57 1.85 2.27
C ASP A 253 39.66 3.04 1.97
#